data_AF-A0A1M7UC71-F1
#
_entry.id   AF-A0A1M7UC71-F1
#
_cell.length_a   1.000
_cell.length_b   1.000
_cell.length_c   1.000
_cell.angle_alpha   90.00
_cell.angle_beta   90.00
_cell.angle_gamma   90.00
#
_symmetry.space_group_name_H-M   'P 1'
#
loop_
_entity.id
_entity.type
_entity.pdbx_description
1 polymer ?
#
loop_
_entity_poly.entity_id
_entity_poly.type
_entity_poly.pdbx_seq_one_letter_code
_entity_poly.pdbx_strand_id
1 'polypeptide(L)'
;MTEYLVRFLVGGVVVSAFAMLGDMLRPKSFAGLFGAAPSVALATLGIAVHGQGADYAAQQTWAMTAGAIALAVYGVVVCQLLIRTPIRAAVATLLSLAVWLVIAFGLLILAGGQT
;
A
#
# COMPACT_ATOMS: atom_id res chain seq x y z
N MET A 1 -3.68 21.87 -14.00
CA MET A 1 -3.97 20.89 -15.07
C MET A 1 -2.74 20.05 -15.42
N THR A 2 -1.60 20.67 -15.76
CA THR A 2 -0.36 19.98 -16.15
C THR A 2 0.14 18.99 -15.09
N GLU A 3 0.08 19.34 -13.81
CA GLU A 3 0.49 18.45 -12.71
C GLU A 3 -0.31 17.14 -12.66
N TYR A 4 -1.64 17.20 -12.88
CA TYR A 4 -2.48 16.00 -12.93
C TYR A 4 -2.19 15.12 -14.14
N LEU A 5 -1.83 15.75 -15.27
CA LEU A 5 -1.42 15.04 -16.48
C LEU A 5 -0.09 14.31 -16.28
N VAL A 6 0.86 14.94 -15.60
CA VAL A 6 2.15 14.33 -15.22
C VAL A 6 1.93 13.20 -14.22
N ARG A 7 1.08 13.37 -13.21
CA ARG A 7 0.67 12.29 -12.27
C ARG A 7 0.09 11.09 -13.01
N PHE A 8 -0.81 11.35 -13.95
CA PHE A 8 -1.48 10.32 -14.74
C PHE A 8 -0.49 9.56 -15.61
N LEU A 9 0.39 10.26 -16.35
CA LEU A 9 1.37 9.62 -17.23
C LEU A 9 2.45 8.88 -16.44
N VAL A 10 3.08 9.52 -15.44
CA VAL A 10 4.14 8.88 -14.64
C VAL A 10 3.56 7.70 -13.84
N GLY A 11 2.41 7.90 -13.19
CA GLY A 11 1.72 6.83 -12.48
C GLY A 11 1.33 5.68 -13.41
N GLY A 12 0.74 5.97 -14.57
CA GLY A 12 0.33 4.98 -15.55
C GLY A 12 1.48 4.19 -16.15
N VAL A 13 2.61 4.84 -16.46
CA VAL A 13 3.83 4.19 -16.96
C VAL A 13 4.41 3.25 -15.90
N VAL A 14 4.53 3.72 -14.65
CA VAL A 14 5.06 2.91 -13.56
C VAL A 14 4.15 1.71 -13.26
N VAL A 15 2.83 1.91 -13.21
CA VAL A 15 1.85 0.80 -13.06
C VAL A 15 1.99 -0.23 -14.18
N SER A 16 2.12 0.23 -15.43
CA SER A 16 2.27 -0.66 -16.58
C SER A 16 3.58 -1.46 -16.52
N ALA A 17 4.67 -0.82 -16.11
CA ALA A 17 5.97 -1.47 -15.94
C ALA A 17 5.94 -2.54 -14.83
N PHE A 18 5.32 -2.24 -13.68
CA PHE A 18 5.15 -3.21 -12.60
C PHE A 18 4.20 -4.36 -12.98
N ALA A 19 3.17 -4.10 -13.77
CA ALA A 19 2.29 -5.15 -14.29
C ALA A 19 3.05 -6.10 -15.25
N MET A 20 3.86 -5.55 -16.17
CA MET A 20 4.71 -6.35 -17.07
C MET A 20 5.75 -7.16 -16.29
N LEU A 21 6.44 -6.56 -15.32
CA LEU A 21 7.39 -7.25 -14.45
C LEU A 21 6.71 -8.35 -13.63
N GLY A 22 5.52 -8.08 -13.09
CA GLY A 22 4.72 -9.06 -12.35
C GLY A 22 4.34 -10.26 -13.20
N ASP A 23 4.00 -10.05 -14.47
CA ASP A 23 3.62 -11.14 -15.39
C ASP A 23 4.83 -11.95 -15.89
N MET A 24 6.01 -11.31 -16.01
CA MET A 24 7.27 -11.99 -16.38
C MET A 24 7.86 -12.86 -15.27
N LEU A 25 7.60 -12.53 -14.00
CA LEU A 25 8.19 -13.23 -12.85
C LEU A 25 7.40 -14.49 -12.48
N ARG A 26 8.08 -15.65 -12.47
CA ARG A 26 7.55 -16.88 -11.85
C ARG A 26 8.13 -17.05 -10.45
N PRO A 27 7.32 -17.46 -9.45
CA PRO A 27 5.92 -17.88 -9.49
C PRO A 27 4.89 -16.74 -9.69
N LYS A 28 3.75 -17.04 -10.33
CA LYS A 28 2.63 -16.11 -10.62
C LYS A 28 2.04 -15.39 -9.39
N SER A 29 2.35 -15.84 -8.18
CA SER A 29 2.02 -15.13 -6.94
C SER A 29 2.64 -13.73 -6.88
N PHE A 30 3.83 -13.54 -7.49
CA PHE A 30 4.49 -12.23 -7.56
C PHE A 30 3.75 -11.21 -8.42
N ALA A 31 2.99 -11.65 -9.43
CA ALA A 31 2.15 -10.76 -10.23
C ALA A 31 1.12 -10.01 -9.37
N GLY A 32 0.56 -10.67 -8.36
CA GLY A 32 -0.34 -10.03 -7.40
C GLY A 32 0.37 -9.00 -6.51
N LEU A 33 1.59 -9.30 -6.07
CA LEU A 33 2.40 -8.39 -5.26
C LEU A 33 2.83 -7.14 -6.05
N PHE A 34 3.26 -7.31 -7.30
CA PHE A 34 3.66 -6.19 -8.17
C PHE A 34 2.45 -5.43 -8.76
N GLY A 35 1.32 -6.09 -8.99
CA GLY A 35 0.06 -5.43 -9.33
C GLY A 35 -0.50 -4.60 -8.18
N ALA A 36 -0.27 -5.03 -6.94
CA ALA A 36 -0.56 -4.25 -5.72
C ALA A 36 0.57 -3.28 -5.34
N ALA A 37 1.68 -3.26 -6.09
CA ALA A 37 2.81 -2.39 -5.77
C ALA A 37 2.34 -0.93 -5.75
N PRO A 38 2.84 -0.11 -4.81
CA PRO A 38 2.37 1.23 -4.55
C PRO A 38 2.96 2.21 -5.60
N SER A 39 2.82 1.87 -6.88
CA SER A 39 3.27 2.59 -8.06
C SER A 39 2.79 4.04 -8.07
N VAL A 40 1.53 4.22 -7.68
CA VAL A 40 0.89 5.54 -7.55
C VAL A 40 1.48 6.33 -6.37
N ALA A 41 1.90 5.65 -5.30
CA ALA A 41 2.54 6.27 -4.15
C ALA A 41 3.92 6.81 -4.50
N LEU A 42 4.72 6.07 -5.27
CA LEU A 42 6.03 6.52 -5.77
C LEU A 42 5.90 7.76 -6.67
N ALA A 43 4.95 7.77 -7.60
CA ALA A 43 4.66 8.93 -8.43
C ALA A 43 4.21 10.14 -7.59
N THR A 44 3.39 9.90 -6.55
CA THR A 44 2.93 10.95 -5.64
C THR A 44 4.08 11.53 -4.82
N LEU A 45 4.97 10.70 -4.27
CA LEU A 45 6.15 11.15 -3.52
C LEU A 45 7.12 11.94 -4.40
N GLY A 46 7.37 11.49 -5.63
CA GLY A 46 8.24 12.22 -6.57
C GLY A 46 7.74 13.64 -6.86
N ILE A 47 6.42 13.81 -6.97
CA ILE A 47 5.81 15.12 -7.19
C ILE A 47 5.75 15.93 -5.89
N ALA A 48 5.52 15.27 -4.75
CA ALA A 48 5.56 15.92 -3.44
C ALA A 48 6.93 16.53 -3.14
N VAL A 49 8.01 15.81 -3.41
CA VAL A 49 9.39 16.31 -3.27
C VAL A 49 9.64 17.52 -4.17
N HIS A 50 9.16 17.48 -5.42
CA HIS A 50 9.40 18.54 -6.39
C HIS A 50 8.53 19.80 -6.15
N GLY A 51 7.28 19.62 -5.71
CA GLY A 51 6.32 20.71 -5.57
C GLY A 51 6.21 21.32 -4.16
N GLN A 52 6.40 20.51 -3.11
CA GLN A 52 6.11 20.90 -1.72
C GLN A 52 7.32 20.77 -0.78
N GLY A 53 8.46 20.29 -1.29
CA GLY A 53 9.70 20.15 -0.54
C GLY A 53 9.82 18.83 0.23
N ALA A 54 11.01 18.62 0.81
CA ALA A 54 11.38 17.35 1.44
C ALA A 54 10.58 17.05 2.72
N ASP A 55 10.22 18.08 3.49
CA ASP A 55 9.49 17.90 4.77
C ASP A 55 8.08 17.36 4.54
N TYR A 56 7.37 17.87 3.53
CA TYR A 56 6.05 17.36 3.16
C TYR A 56 6.13 15.91 2.67
N ALA A 57 7.13 15.59 1.85
CA ALA A 57 7.37 14.23 1.39
C ALA A 57 7.72 13.26 2.54
N ALA A 58 8.49 13.72 3.53
CA ALA A 58 8.81 12.93 4.72
C ALA A 58 7.55 12.56 5.51
N GLN A 59 6.64 13.52 5.72
CA GLN A 59 5.39 13.29 6.43
C GLN A 59 4.46 12.34 5.65
N GLN A 60 4.40 12.46 4.33
CA GLN A 60 3.66 11.52 3.48
C GLN A 60 4.23 10.09 3.57
N THR A 61 5.57 9.97 3.62
CA THR A 61 6.27 8.68 3.71
C THR A 61 5.98 7.97 5.03
N TRP A 62 5.85 8.70 6.14
CA TRP A 62 5.45 8.11 7.43
C TRP A 62 4.06 7.47 7.37
N ALA A 63 3.07 8.15 6.78
CA ALA A 63 1.73 7.61 6.60
C ALA A 63 1.73 6.36 5.69
N MET A 64 2.53 6.37 4.62
CA MET A 64 2.69 5.21 3.73
C MET A 64 3.32 4.01 4.45
N THR A 65 4.33 4.25 5.29
CA THR A 65 5.00 3.20 6.08
C THR A 65 4.04 2.59 7.11
N ALA A 66 3.24 3.41 7.79
CA ALA A 66 2.21 2.95 8.71
C ALA A 66 1.17 2.06 8.00
N GLY A 67 0.72 2.46 6.82
CA GLY A 67 -0.19 1.66 5.98
C GLY A 67 0.42 0.32 5.55
N ALA A 68 1.71 0.30 5.21
CA ALA A 68 2.42 -0.92 4.85
C ALA A 68 2.52 -1.91 6.03
N ILE A 69 2.83 -1.42 7.23
CA ILE A 69 2.85 -2.22 8.46
C ILE A 69 1.47 -2.82 8.74
N ALA A 70 0.41 -2.00 8.65
CA ALA A 70 -0.95 -2.48 8.83
C ALA A 70 -1.30 -3.60 7.83
N LEU A 71 -0.96 -3.43 6.55
CA LEU A 71 -1.21 -4.44 5.51
C LEU A 71 -0.44 -5.74 5.77
N ALA A 72 0.80 -5.65 6.25
CA ALA A 72 1.58 -6.81 6.63
C ALA A 72 0.91 -7.59 7.77
N VAL A 73 0.42 -6.90 8.81
CA VAL A 73 -0.31 -7.54 9.92
C VAL A 73 -1.60 -8.17 9.42
N TYR A 74 -2.36 -7.49 8.57
CA TYR A 74 -3.56 -8.05 7.92
C TYR A 74 -3.25 -9.37 7.23
N GLY A 75 -2.20 -9.41 6.40
CA GLY A 75 -1.80 -10.63 5.69
C GLY A 75 -1.47 -11.78 6.63
N VAL A 76 -0.73 -11.51 7.71
CA VAL A 76 -0.40 -12.50 8.74
C VAL A 76 -1.67 -13.03 9.42
N VAL A 77 -2.59 -12.14 9.80
CA VAL A 77 -3.84 -12.51 10.48
C VAL A 77 -4.75 -13.35 9.57
N VAL A 78 -4.92 -12.96 8.30
CA VAL A 78 -5.69 -13.74 7.31
C VAL A 78 -5.10 -15.14 7.14
N CYS A 79 -3.78 -15.23 6.93
CA CYS A 79 -3.10 -16.51 6.76
C CYS A 79 -3.26 -17.40 8.00
N GLN A 80 -3.05 -16.85 9.19
CA GLN A 80 -3.18 -17.61 10.43
C GLN A 80 -4.62 -18.08 10.65
N LEU A 81 -5.61 -17.24 10.37
CA LEU A 81 -7.01 -17.58 10.54
C LEU A 81 -7.44 -18.70 9.58
N LEU A 82 -7.02 -18.62 8.31
CA LEU A 82 -7.29 -19.66 7.31
C LEU A 82 -6.59 -21.00 7.62
N ILE A 83 -5.40 -20.97 8.21
CA ILE A 83 -4.67 -22.20 8.60
C ILE A 83 -5.28 -22.84 9.85
N ARG A 84 -5.73 -22.04 10.81
CA ARG A 84 -6.17 -22.51 12.13
C ARG A 84 -7.66 -22.84 12.21
N THR A 85 -8.47 -22.37 11.28
CA THR A 85 -9.93 -22.51 11.36
C THR A 85 -10.58 -22.81 10.02
N PRO A 86 -11.56 -23.73 9.95
CA PRO A 86 -12.26 -24.08 8.71
C PRO A 86 -13.37 -23.07 8.38
N ILE A 87 -13.05 -21.78 8.41
CA ILE A 87 -13.98 -20.70 8.02
C ILE A 87 -13.81 -20.33 6.55
N ARG A 88 -14.91 -19.89 5.93
CA ARG A 88 -14.89 -19.39 4.55
C ARG A 88 -13.93 -18.23 4.42
N ALA A 89 -13.14 -18.22 3.34
CA ALA A 89 -12.15 -17.19 3.07
C ALA A 89 -12.71 -15.76 3.13
N ALA A 90 -13.94 -15.56 2.64
CA ALA A 90 -14.61 -14.26 2.69
C ALA A 90 -14.79 -13.73 4.14
N VAL A 91 -15.10 -14.61 5.09
CA VAL A 91 -15.28 -14.24 6.50
C VAL A 91 -13.92 -13.94 7.14
N ALA A 92 -12.90 -14.75 6.86
CA ALA A 92 -11.56 -14.53 7.37
C ALA A 92 -10.97 -13.20 6.90
N THR A 93 -11.18 -12.83 5.63
CA THR A 93 -10.75 -11.54 5.08
C THR A 93 -11.54 -10.37 5.68
N LEU A 94 -12.86 -10.50 5.86
CA LEU A 94 -13.68 -9.43 6.46
C LEU A 94 -13.28 -9.13 7.91
N LEU A 95 -13.06 -10.16 8.72
CA LEU A 95 -12.63 -10.00 10.12
C LEU A 95 -11.24 -9.37 10.19
N SER A 96 -10.33 -9.83 9.33
CA SER A 96 -8.99 -9.27 9.28
C SER A 96 -9.00 -7.80 8.83
N LEU A 97 -9.98 -7.40 8.00
CA LEU A 97 -10.14 -6.03 7.54
C LEU A 97 -10.44 -5.07 8.70
N ALA A 98 -11.21 -5.53 9.70
CA ALA A 98 -11.42 -4.78 10.93
C ALA A 98 -10.12 -4.61 11.73
N VAL A 99 -9.30 -5.67 11.83
CA VAL A 99 -7.97 -5.61 12.48
C VAL A 99 -7.05 -4.63 11.75
N TRP A 100 -7.06 -4.65 10.42
CA TRP A 100 -6.31 -3.70 9.60
C TRP A 100 -6.70 -2.25 9.89
N LEU A 101 -8.01 -1.95 9.93
CA LEU A 101 -8.50 -0.61 10.24
C LEU A 101 -8.05 -0.17 11.64
N VAL A 102 -8.19 -1.03 12.65
CA VAL A 102 -7.78 -0.72 14.03
C VAL A 102 -6.29 -0.38 14.09
N ILE A 103 -5.44 -1.16 13.42
CA ILE A 103 -3.98 -0.94 13.42
C ILE A 103 -3.61 0.30 12.62
N ALA A 104 -4.22 0.49 11.44
CA ALA A 104 -3.96 1.64 10.59
C ALA A 104 -4.34 2.95 11.30
N PHE A 105 -5.55 3.03 11.85
CA PHE A 105 -5.98 4.21 12.60
C PHE A 105 -5.20 4.39 13.91
N GLY A 106 -4.88 3.30 14.62
CA GLY A 106 -4.06 3.36 15.83
C GLY A 106 -2.66 3.94 15.56
N LEU A 107 -1.98 3.45 14.52
CA LEU A 107 -0.67 3.97 14.10
C LEU A 107 -0.77 5.41 13.59
N LEU A 108 -1.84 5.76 12.88
CA LEU A 108 -2.04 7.11 12.34
C LEU A 108 -2.35 8.13 13.44
N ILE A 109 -3.06 7.74 14.50
CA ILE A 109 -3.29 8.57 15.70
C ILE A 109 -1.98 8.72 16.48
N LEU A 110 -1.21 7.63 16.66
CA LEU A 110 0.09 7.70 17.33
C LEU A 110 1.10 8.56 16.56
N ALA A 111 1.09 8.49 15.23
CA ALA A 111 1.95 9.31 14.38
C ALA A 111 1.45 10.77 14.28
N GLY A 112 0.13 11.00 14.29
CA GLY A 112 -0.49 12.33 14.27
C GLY A 112 -0.47 13.06 15.61
N GLY A 113 -0.26 12.36 16.72
CA GLY A 113 -0.08 12.95 18.06
C GLY A 113 1.34 13.43 18.37
N GLN A 114 2.27 13.34 17.40
CA GLN A 114 3.68 13.77 17.53
C GLN A 114 3.97 15.09 16.80
N THR A 115 2.96 15.79 16.29
CA THR A 115 3.05 17.15 15.74
C THR A 115 2.50 18.16 16.73
#